data_AF-A0A2N8N5P9-F1
#
_entry.id   AF-A0A2N8N5P9-F1
#
_cell.length_a   1.000
_cell.length_b   1.000
_cell.length_c   1.000
_cell.angle_alpha   90.00
_cell.angle_beta   90.00
_cell.angle_gamma   90.00
#
_symmetry.space_group_name_H-M   'P 1'
#
loop_
_entity.id
_entity.type
_entity.pdbx_description
1 polymer ?
#
loop_
_entity_poly.entity_id
_entity_poly.type
_entity_poly.pdbx_seq_one_letter_code
_entity_poly.pdbx_strand_id
1 'polypeptide(L)'
;MIDNNHNALIAITAAGDDISLLPQMANRHGLIAGATGTGKTCTLQNMAETFSRMGIPVFATDIKGDLSGVACAGGGNAALQRSIDAHHLAERGFAYAASPVCLWDIFGENGHPLRTTISEMGPLLLSRLLDLNDTQSNVLTLAFRIADDEQLLLFDLKDLRKMLEHIGQERARYTLAYGNISAATIGAIQRGLLALEDQGADRFFGEPAFDILDFMNQRDGRGVINLLDATRLMRSPKLYTTFLLYLLSELFERLPEVGDLDRPRLVFFFDEAHLLFNGIPRALLEKVEQVVRLIRSKGVGVYFCTQNPLDIPDIVLGQLGNRVQHALRAFTPRDQKAVATAADTFRPNPAFDARTVITELAVGEALVSFLDARGAPNIVQRAAIIPPEGRAGALTADERRHLIQASPFFGKYDQAVDRESAFELLTARMNQAQQDRDTALREKEELRQQKEQERRDRADRQERERQERQEKRRKDSTLAGSLTKMASTKAKREVVNAIFKFGRGLLGSLLK
;
A
#
# COMPACT_ATOMS: atom_id res chain seq x y z
N MET A 1 -16.39 -32.79 3.16
CA MET A 1 -15.80 -31.56 2.56
C MET A 1 -15.44 -31.73 1.09
N ILE A 2 -15.07 -32.92 0.62
CA ILE A 2 -14.84 -33.19 -0.81
C ILE A 2 -15.90 -34.21 -1.25
N ASP A 3 -16.56 -33.99 -2.38
CA ASP A 3 -17.55 -34.94 -2.91
C ASP A 3 -16.88 -36.13 -3.63
N ASN A 4 -17.70 -37.10 -4.06
CA ASN A 4 -17.21 -38.30 -4.75
C ASN A 4 -16.53 -38.02 -6.11
N ASN A 5 -16.74 -36.84 -6.68
CA ASN A 5 -16.13 -36.38 -7.92
C ASN A 5 -14.92 -35.47 -7.67
N HIS A 6 -14.41 -35.42 -6.44
CA HIS A 6 -13.32 -34.56 -6.01
C HIS A 6 -13.58 -33.05 -6.17
N ASN A 7 -14.84 -32.63 -6.12
CA ASN A 7 -15.20 -31.21 -6.05
C ASN A 7 -15.31 -30.72 -4.60
N ALA A 8 -15.25 -29.40 -4.42
CA ALA A 8 -15.38 -28.77 -3.12
C ALA A 8 -16.84 -28.80 -2.66
N LEU A 9 -17.20 -29.69 -1.73
CA LEU A 9 -18.56 -29.82 -1.23
C LEU A 9 -18.85 -28.76 -0.16
N ILE A 10 -19.72 -27.79 -0.47
CA ILE A 10 -19.94 -26.60 0.36
C ILE A 10 -21.31 -26.61 1.05
N ALA A 11 -22.35 -27.11 0.40
CA ALA A 11 -23.72 -27.06 0.90
C ALA A 11 -24.54 -28.27 0.49
N ILE A 12 -25.66 -28.51 1.18
CA ILE A 12 -26.56 -29.65 0.94
C ILE A 12 -28.00 -29.13 0.85
N THR A 13 -28.75 -29.55 -0.17
CA THR A 13 -30.16 -29.18 -0.33
C THR A 13 -31.04 -29.86 0.71
N ALA A 14 -32.27 -29.40 0.87
CA ALA A 14 -33.25 -30.07 1.73
C ALA A 14 -33.56 -31.51 1.28
N ALA A 15 -33.35 -31.84 0.00
CA ALA A 15 -33.51 -33.18 -0.55
C ALA A 15 -32.29 -34.09 -0.29
N GLY A 16 -31.20 -33.55 0.26
CA GLY A 16 -29.95 -34.28 0.50
C GLY A 16 -28.96 -34.22 -0.66
N ASP A 17 -29.22 -33.42 -1.70
CA ASP A 17 -28.32 -33.28 -2.84
C ASP A 17 -27.13 -32.39 -2.51
N ASP A 18 -25.98 -32.75 -3.05
CA ASP A 18 -24.73 -32.01 -2.88
C ASP A 18 -24.64 -30.79 -3.77
N ILE A 19 -24.22 -29.67 -3.19
CA ILE A 19 -23.84 -28.47 -3.91
C ILE A 19 -22.35 -28.27 -3.76
N SER A 20 -21.64 -28.61 -4.83
CA SER A 20 -20.19 -28.53 -4.91
C SER A 20 -19.72 -27.41 -5.83
N LEU A 21 -18.62 -26.77 -5.45
CA LEU A 21 -17.87 -25.86 -6.31
C LEU A 21 -16.83 -26.66 -7.10
N LEU A 22 -16.84 -26.51 -8.43
CA LEU A 22 -15.85 -27.11 -9.30
C LEU A 22 -14.48 -26.42 -9.11
N PRO A 23 -13.39 -27.14 -8.79
CA PRO A 23 -12.10 -26.52 -8.47
C PRO A 23 -11.55 -25.67 -9.60
N GLN A 24 -11.66 -26.15 -10.85
CA GLN A 24 -11.32 -25.42 -12.07
C GLN A 24 -12.11 -24.12 -12.28
N MET A 25 -13.25 -23.96 -11.58
CA MET A 25 -14.07 -22.74 -11.61
C MET A 25 -13.85 -21.84 -10.39
N ALA A 26 -12.97 -22.21 -9.45
CA ALA A 26 -12.68 -21.42 -8.27
C ALA A 26 -11.94 -20.10 -8.57
N ASN A 27 -11.16 -20.07 -9.67
CA ASN A 27 -10.50 -18.84 -10.13
C ASN A 27 -11.46 -17.87 -10.86
N ARG A 28 -12.74 -18.24 -11.04
CA ARG A 28 -13.78 -17.35 -11.58
C ARG A 28 -14.45 -16.48 -10.51
N HIS A 29 -13.75 -16.30 -9.40
CA HIS A 29 -14.09 -15.42 -8.29
C HIS A 29 -15.44 -15.77 -7.64
N GLY A 30 -15.79 -15.08 -6.57
CA GLY A 30 -17.09 -15.25 -5.96
C GLY A 30 -17.50 -14.18 -4.96
N LEU A 31 -18.76 -14.27 -4.57
CA LEU A 31 -19.41 -13.40 -3.60
C LEU A 31 -20.02 -14.24 -2.48
N ILE A 32 -19.69 -13.90 -1.24
CA ILE A 32 -20.34 -14.42 -0.03
C ILE A 32 -21.02 -13.24 0.67
N ALA A 33 -22.34 -13.16 0.60
CA ALA A 33 -23.10 -12.01 1.10
C ALA A 33 -24.17 -12.42 2.13
N GLY A 34 -24.59 -11.47 2.98
CA GLY A 34 -25.67 -11.67 3.95
C GLY A 34 -25.48 -10.88 5.25
N ALA A 35 -26.52 -10.74 6.06
CA ALA A 35 -26.47 -9.93 7.29
C ALA A 35 -25.50 -10.52 8.34
N THR A 36 -25.19 -9.76 9.39
CA THR A 36 -24.36 -10.23 10.50
C THR A 36 -25.02 -11.41 11.22
N GLY A 37 -24.24 -12.44 11.52
CA GLY A 37 -24.71 -13.63 12.25
C GLY A 37 -25.51 -14.64 11.44
N THR A 38 -25.60 -14.51 10.10
CA THR A 38 -26.41 -15.42 9.27
C THR A 38 -25.67 -16.66 8.78
N GLY A 39 -24.33 -16.71 8.91
CA GLY A 39 -23.52 -17.88 8.52
C GLY A 39 -22.35 -17.58 7.58
N LYS A 40 -22.14 -16.32 7.17
CA LYS A 40 -21.04 -15.92 6.27
C LYS A 40 -19.66 -16.44 6.69
N THR A 41 -19.28 -16.23 7.95
CA THR A 41 -17.99 -16.68 8.48
C THR A 41 -17.85 -18.20 8.39
N CYS A 42 -18.92 -18.95 8.69
CA CYS A 42 -18.90 -20.41 8.55
C CYS A 42 -18.73 -20.85 7.09
N THR A 43 -19.34 -20.14 6.13
CA THR A 43 -19.10 -20.40 4.69
C THR A 43 -17.67 -20.12 4.30
N LEU A 44 -17.10 -18.99 4.71
CA LEU A 44 -15.71 -18.64 4.45
C LEU A 44 -14.77 -19.71 5.00
N GLN A 45 -14.95 -20.10 6.27
CA GLN A 45 -14.16 -21.16 6.91
C GLN A 45 -14.31 -22.50 6.18
N ASN A 46 -15.53 -22.94 5.90
CA ASN A 46 -15.80 -24.17 5.15
C ASN A 46 -15.08 -24.17 3.79
N MET A 47 -15.21 -23.10 3.01
CA MET A 47 -14.56 -22.98 1.70
C MET A 47 -13.03 -22.95 1.83
N ALA A 48 -12.48 -22.18 2.78
CA ALA A 48 -11.03 -22.10 3.01
C ALA A 48 -10.44 -23.45 3.42
N GLU A 49 -11.08 -24.16 4.35
CA GLU A 49 -10.67 -25.50 4.77
C GLU A 49 -10.79 -26.52 3.64
N THR A 50 -11.84 -26.42 2.82
CA THR A 50 -12.02 -27.31 1.67
C THR A 50 -10.93 -27.09 0.64
N PHE A 51 -10.65 -25.84 0.26
CA PHE A 51 -9.54 -25.51 -0.65
C PHE A 51 -8.19 -25.97 -0.10
N SER A 52 -7.92 -25.73 1.18
CA SER A 52 -6.73 -26.25 1.87
C SER A 52 -6.63 -27.77 1.71
N ARG A 53 -7.71 -28.51 1.96
CA ARG A 53 -7.75 -29.97 1.83
C ARG A 53 -7.50 -30.46 0.41
N MET A 54 -7.86 -29.65 -0.59
CA MET A 54 -7.60 -29.90 -2.00
C MET A 54 -6.20 -29.48 -2.45
N GLY A 55 -5.31 -29.11 -1.53
CA GLY A 55 -3.95 -28.65 -1.83
C GLY A 55 -3.90 -27.22 -2.37
N ILE A 56 -4.98 -26.45 -2.29
CA ILE A 56 -5.02 -25.05 -2.76
C ILE A 56 -4.70 -24.16 -1.56
N PRO A 57 -3.58 -23.42 -1.56
CA PRO A 57 -3.31 -22.41 -0.55
C PRO A 57 -4.40 -21.33 -0.56
N VAL A 58 -4.67 -20.79 0.62
CA VAL A 58 -5.71 -19.78 0.82
C VAL A 58 -5.08 -18.57 1.49
N PHE A 59 -5.50 -17.36 1.11
CA PHE A 59 -5.27 -16.15 1.87
C PHE A 59 -6.62 -15.60 2.34
N ALA A 60 -6.74 -15.23 3.61
CA ALA A 60 -7.93 -14.57 4.12
C ALA A 60 -7.58 -13.42 5.07
N THR A 61 -8.33 -12.33 4.98
CA THR A 61 -8.26 -11.23 5.95
C THR A 61 -9.15 -11.54 7.15
N ASP A 62 -8.55 -11.66 8.33
CA ASP A 62 -9.25 -11.90 9.60
C ASP A 62 -9.46 -10.57 10.33
N ILE A 63 -10.55 -9.90 9.95
CA ILE A 63 -10.92 -8.58 10.46
C ILE A 63 -11.53 -8.68 11.86
N LYS A 64 -12.30 -9.75 12.10
CA LYS A 64 -13.01 -9.98 13.37
C LYS A 64 -12.16 -10.76 14.38
N GLY A 65 -11.06 -11.37 13.94
CA GLY A 65 -10.20 -12.24 14.74
C GLY A 65 -10.78 -13.63 14.97
N ASP A 66 -11.84 -14.02 14.24
CA ASP A 66 -12.61 -15.24 14.46
C ASP A 66 -12.31 -16.36 13.46
N LEU A 67 -11.39 -16.14 12.51
CA LEU A 67 -10.97 -17.15 11.54
C LEU A 67 -9.82 -18.01 12.04
N SER A 68 -8.97 -17.49 12.93
CA SER A 68 -7.76 -18.19 13.41
C SER A 68 -8.01 -19.58 14.00
N GLY A 69 -9.21 -19.86 14.54
CA GLY A 69 -9.57 -21.16 15.12
C GLY A 69 -9.53 -22.34 14.15
N VAL A 70 -9.49 -22.11 12.82
CA VAL A 70 -9.33 -23.19 11.83
C VAL A 70 -8.00 -23.95 11.98
N ALA A 71 -7.03 -23.41 12.72
CA ALA A 71 -5.79 -24.11 13.09
C ALA A 71 -5.99 -25.22 14.14
N CYS A 72 -7.16 -25.29 14.76
CA CYS A 72 -7.51 -26.33 15.74
C CYS A 72 -8.72 -27.12 15.25
N ALA A 73 -8.81 -28.39 15.64
CA ALA A 73 -10.02 -29.16 15.42
C ALA A 73 -11.21 -28.50 16.13
N GLY A 74 -12.36 -28.50 15.45
CA GLY A 74 -13.60 -27.95 15.98
C GLY A 74 -14.23 -28.79 17.09
N GLY A 75 -15.54 -28.56 17.28
CA GLY A 75 -16.32 -29.18 18.34
C GLY A 75 -16.76 -28.19 19.44
N GLY A 76 -17.65 -28.65 20.32
CA GLY A 76 -18.15 -27.87 21.45
C GLY A 76 -19.22 -26.82 21.12
N ASN A 77 -19.59 -26.65 19.84
CA ASN A 77 -20.64 -25.72 19.43
C ASN A 77 -21.96 -26.46 19.14
N ALA A 78 -22.97 -26.28 20.00
CA ALA A 78 -24.26 -26.95 19.88
C ALA A 78 -25.05 -26.59 18.61
N ALA A 79 -24.87 -25.39 18.05
CA ALA A 79 -25.53 -25.00 16.80
C ALA A 79 -24.93 -25.75 15.60
N LEU A 80 -23.61 -25.85 15.55
CA LEU A 80 -22.92 -26.61 14.49
C LEU A 80 -23.20 -28.11 14.63
N GLN A 81 -23.21 -28.65 15.86
CA GLN A 81 -23.55 -30.05 16.10
C GLN A 81 -24.95 -30.40 15.61
N ARG A 82 -25.95 -29.55 15.88
CA ARG A 82 -27.31 -29.76 15.35
C ARG A 82 -27.36 -29.79 13.83
N SER A 83 -26.56 -28.96 13.15
CA SER A 83 -26.47 -28.97 11.69
C SER A 83 -25.82 -30.26 11.17
N ILE A 84 -24.74 -30.72 11.82
CA ILE A 84 -24.09 -32.00 11.52
C ILE A 84 -25.08 -33.17 11.63
N ASP A 85 -25.84 -33.21 12.73
CA ASP A 85 -26.79 -34.27 13.01
C ASP A 85 -27.98 -34.24 12.03
N ALA A 86 -28.53 -33.04 11.76
CA ALA A 86 -29.68 -32.85 10.87
C ALA A 86 -29.41 -33.26 9.41
N HIS A 87 -28.16 -33.20 8.96
CA HIS A 87 -27.75 -33.57 7.61
C HIS A 87 -26.93 -34.86 7.55
N HIS A 88 -26.89 -35.64 8.65
CA HIS A 88 -26.17 -36.91 8.74
C HIS A 88 -24.69 -36.81 8.33
N LEU A 89 -24.03 -35.67 8.58
CA LEU A 89 -22.72 -35.39 7.99
C LEU A 89 -21.64 -36.36 8.45
N ALA A 90 -21.73 -36.88 9.68
CA ALA A 90 -20.80 -37.88 10.20
C ALA A 90 -20.80 -39.17 9.37
N GLU A 91 -21.97 -39.63 8.94
CA GLU A 91 -22.13 -40.80 8.06
C GLU A 91 -21.55 -40.54 6.66
N ARG A 92 -21.48 -39.26 6.29
CA ARG A 92 -20.91 -38.75 5.03
C ARG A 92 -19.40 -38.43 5.15
N GLY A 93 -18.76 -38.82 6.24
CA GLY A 93 -17.32 -38.67 6.46
C GLY A 93 -16.88 -37.32 7.03
N PHE A 94 -17.80 -36.49 7.53
CA PHE A 94 -17.44 -35.28 8.28
C PHE A 94 -16.80 -35.65 9.61
N ALA A 95 -15.65 -35.02 9.91
CA ALA A 95 -15.01 -35.09 11.21
C ALA A 95 -14.37 -33.74 11.54
N TYR A 96 -14.37 -33.33 12.80
CA TYR A 96 -13.61 -32.16 13.20
C TYR A 96 -12.11 -32.37 13.00
N ALA A 97 -11.44 -31.40 12.39
CA ALA A 97 -10.02 -31.48 12.06
C ALA A 97 -9.40 -30.08 11.97
N ALA A 98 -8.13 -29.98 12.33
CA ALA A 98 -7.34 -28.78 12.13
C ALA A 98 -6.92 -28.61 10.66
N SER A 99 -6.69 -27.38 10.25
CA SER A 99 -6.07 -27.03 8.97
C SER A 99 -4.66 -26.46 9.17
N PRO A 100 -3.75 -26.63 8.20
CA PRO A 100 -2.46 -25.94 8.24
C PRO A 100 -2.68 -24.44 8.08
N VAL A 101 -2.21 -23.66 9.05
CA VAL A 101 -2.41 -22.20 9.10
C VAL A 101 -1.06 -21.49 9.25
N CYS A 102 -0.92 -20.36 8.57
CA CYS A 102 0.14 -19.39 8.81
C CYS A 102 -0.49 -18.03 9.16
N LEU A 103 -0.03 -17.42 10.25
CA LEU A 103 -0.54 -16.14 10.74
C LEU A 103 0.38 -15.00 10.29
N TRP A 104 -0.22 -13.95 9.75
CA TRP A 104 0.45 -12.76 9.24
C TRP A 104 -0.11 -11.51 9.91
N ASP A 105 0.73 -10.50 10.11
CA ASP A 105 0.33 -9.23 10.73
C ASP A 105 1.22 -8.11 10.19
N ILE A 106 0.62 -6.99 9.76
CA ILE A 106 1.38 -5.81 9.32
C ILE A 106 2.24 -5.24 10.46
N PHE A 107 1.77 -5.29 11.69
CA PHE A 107 2.47 -4.71 12.84
C PHE A 107 3.38 -5.70 13.58
N GLY A 108 3.34 -6.99 13.19
CA GLY A 108 4.16 -8.07 13.76
C GLY A 108 3.80 -8.48 15.19
N GLU A 109 2.59 -8.21 15.67
CA GLU A 109 2.17 -8.48 17.05
C GLU A 109 1.49 -9.85 17.18
N ASN A 110 0.66 -10.21 16.20
CA ASN A 110 -0.18 -11.39 16.22
C ASN A 110 0.12 -12.40 15.09
N GLY A 111 1.21 -12.18 14.34
CA GLY A 111 1.64 -13.00 13.20
C GLY A 111 3.00 -12.56 12.67
N HIS A 112 3.46 -13.23 11.61
CA HIS A 112 4.69 -12.86 10.91
C HIS A 112 4.55 -11.46 10.29
N PRO A 113 5.54 -10.56 10.45
CA PRO A 113 5.48 -9.21 9.89
C PRO A 113 5.31 -9.24 8.38
N LEU A 114 4.29 -8.55 7.88
CA LEU A 114 4.15 -8.27 6.44
C LEU A 114 4.67 -6.87 6.14
N ARG A 115 5.75 -6.81 5.35
CA ARG A 115 6.33 -5.56 4.87
C ARG A 115 6.31 -5.48 3.36
N THR A 116 6.40 -4.26 2.85
CA THR A 116 6.69 -3.94 1.45
C THR A 116 7.59 -2.71 1.43
N THR A 117 8.19 -2.39 0.29
CA THR A 117 8.99 -1.17 0.15
C THR A 117 8.17 -0.02 -0.41
N ILE A 118 8.64 1.22 -0.21
CA ILE A 118 8.07 2.39 -0.88
C ILE A 118 8.13 2.23 -2.41
N SER A 119 9.25 1.70 -2.92
CA SER A 119 9.43 1.38 -4.34
C SER A 119 8.37 0.40 -4.86
N GLU A 120 8.14 -0.72 -4.16
CA GLU A 120 7.12 -1.73 -4.53
C GLU A 120 5.70 -1.19 -4.47
N MET A 121 5.37 -0.39 -3.45
CA MET A 121 4.04 0.21 -3.34
C MET A 121 3.76 1.19 -4.48
N GLY A 122 4.80 1.94 -4.88
CA GLY A 122 4.74 2.88 -5.99
C GLY A 122 3.90 4.14 -5.71
N PRO A 123 3.96 5.13 -6.62
CA PRO A 123 3.38 6.46 -6.38
C PRO A 123 1.85 6.46 -6.40
N LEU A 124 1.21 5.55 -7.15
CA LEU A 124 -0.25 5.49 -7.27
C LEU A 124 -0.93 5.08 -5.95
N LEU A 125 -0.49 3.95 -5.38
CA LEU A 125 -1.04 3.44 -4.13
C LEU A 125 -0.66 4.33 -2.95
N LEU A 126 0.56 4.87 -2.93
CA LEU A 126 0.95 5.86 -1.92
C LEU A 126 0.15 7.16 -2.00
N SER A 127 -0.18 7.64 -3.21
CA SER A 127 -1.04 8.82 -3.36
C SER A 127 -2.41 8.59 -2.73
N ARG A 128 -2.97 7.38 -2.87
CA ARG A 128 -4.23 7.01 -2.20
C ARG A 128 -4.08 6.92 -0.69
N LEU A 129 -3.01 6.28 -0.21
CA LEU A 129 -2.73 6.12 1.22
C LEU A 129 -2.61 7.48 1.92
N LEU A 130 -1.94 8.42 1.27
CA LEU A 130 -1.70 9.78 1.72
C LEU A 130 -2.87 10.75 1.42
N ASP A 131 -3.89 10.31 0.69
CA ASP A 131 -5.06 11.10 0.29
C ASP A 131 -4.69 12.36 -0.52
N LEU A 132 -3.75 12.18 -1.45
CA LEU A 132 -3.22 13.25 -2.28
C LEU A 132 -4.22 13.66 -3.36
N ASN A 133 -4.29 14.96 -3.65
CA ASN A 133 -4.96 15.46 -4.85
C ASN A 133 -4.09 15.23 -6.10
N ASP A 134 -4.63 15.51 -7.29
CA ASP A 134 -3.95 15.26 -8.58
C ASP A 134 -2.57 15.95 -8.66
N THR A 135 -2.48 17.20 -8.21
CA THR A 135 -1.22 17.95 -8.22
C THR A 135 -0.17 17.32 -7.30
N GLN A 136 -0.58 16.91 -6.10
CA GLN A 136 0.29 16.23 -5.13
C GLN A 136 0.71 14.84 -5.64
N SER A 137 -0.22 14.10 -6.24
CA SER A 137 0.02 12.77 -6.83
C SER A 137 1.03 12.85 -7.98
N ASN A 138 0.94 13.87 -8.83
CA ASN A 138 1.89 14.11 -9.91
C ASN A 138 3.29 14.45 -9.38
N VAL A 139 3.39 15.25 -8.31
CA VAL A 139 4.68 15.53 -7.66
C VAL A 139 5.27 14.29 -7.00
N LEU A 140 4.44 13.44 -6.39
CA LEU A 140 4.91 12.17 -5.83
C LEU A 140 5.42 11.24 -6.95
N THR A 141 4.67 11.11 -8.05
CA THR A 141 5.10 10.34 -9.24
C THR A 141 6.43 10.84 -9.77
N LEU A 142 6.63 12.15 -9.79
CA LEU A 142 7.90 12.74 -10.18
C LEU A 142 9.03 12.41 -9.21
N ALA A 143 8.76 12.42 -7.89
CA ALA A 143 9.77 12.06 -6.91
C ALA A 143 10.31 10.63 -7.11
N PHE A 144 9.42 9.70 -7.46
CA PHE A 144 9.80 8.34 -7.85
C PHE A 144 10.68 8.32 -9.09
N ARG A 145 10.27 9.03 -10.15
CA ARG A 145 11.03 9.07 -11.40
C ARG A 145 12.45 9.66 -11.20
N ILE A 146 12.57 10.71 -10.39
CA ILE A 146 13.89 11.29 -10.08
C ILE A 146 14.73 10.29 -9.26
N ALA A 147 14.12 9.56 -8.32
CA ALA A 147 14.82 8.52 -7.56
C ALA A 147 15.34 7.41 -8.49
N ASP A 148 14.53 6.95 -9.45
CA ASP A 148 14.93 5.96 -10.45
C ASP A 148 16.08 6.49 -11.34
N ASP A 149 15.95 7.72 -11.86
CA ASP A 149 16.96 8.34 -12.72
C ASP A 149 18.30 8.57 -11.98
N GLU A 150 18.25 8.77 -10.66
CA GLU A 150 19.43 8.88 -9.79
C GLU A 150 19.86 7.56 -9.12
N GLN A 151 19.19 6.45 -9.41
CA GLN A 151 19.44 5.13 -8.82
C GLN A 151 19.38 5.10 -7.28
N LEU A 152 18.43 5.86 -6.72
CA LEU A 152 18.20 5.94 -5.28
C LEU A 152 17.08 4.98 -4.87
N LEU A 153 17.39 4.06 -3.96
CA LEU A 153 16.45 3.05 -3.47
C LEU A 153 15.53 3.65 -2.40
N LEU A 154 14.22 3.42 -2.54
CA LEU A 154 13.21 3.87 -1.59
C LEU A 154 12.61 2.65 -0.89
N PHE A 155 13.18 2.27 0.25
CA PHE A 155 12.70 1.14 1.04
C PHE A 155 11.60 1.56 2.00
N ASP A 156 11.78 2.67 2.71
CA ASP A 156 10.88 3.05 3.81
C ASP A 156 10.44 4.53 3.78
N LEU A 157 9.73 4.96 4.83
CA LEU A 157 9.25 6.33 4.95
C LEU A 157 10.37 7.37 5.11
N LYS A 158 11.52 7.05 5.74
CA LYS A 158 12.64 8.01 5.88
C LYS A 158 13.25 8.29 4.51
N ASP A 159 13.32 7.29 3.65
CA ASP A 159 13.86 7.40 2.29
C ASP A 159 13.03 8.36 1.44
N LEU A 160 11.71 8.16 1.41
CA LEU A 160 10.82 9.03 0.65
C LEU A 160 10.80 10.46 1.19
N ARG A 161 10.82 10.62 2.52
CA ARG A 161 10.90 11.95 3.15
C ARG A 161 12.19 12.66 2.75
N LYS A 162 13.33 11.95 2.74
CA LYS A 162 14.63 12.49 2.33
C LYS A 162 14.67 12.83 0.84
N MET A 163 14.07 11.99 0.00
CA MET A 163 13.94 12.25 -1.43
C MET A 163 13.15 13.54 -1.69
N LEU A 164 12.03 13.73 -1.00
CA LEU A 164 11.22 14.95 -1.10
C LEU A 164 11.96 16.19 -0.60
N GLU A 165 12.76 16.05 0.46
CA GLU A 165 13.63 17.14 0.95
C GLU A 165 14.66 17.53 -0.11
N HIS A 166 15.35 16.54 -0.70
CA HIS A 166 16.35 16.74 -1.74
C HIS A 166 15.75 17.47 -2.96
N ILE A 167 14.60 16.99 -3.46
CA ILE A 167 13.87 17.65 -4.56
C ILE A 167 13.50 19.09 -4.19
N GLY A 168 13.08 19.33 -2.95
CA GLY A 168 12.72 20.66 -2.44
C GLY A 168 13.88 21.65 -2.41
N GLN A 169 15.09 21.17 -2.10
CA GLN A 169 16.31 21.98 -2.08
C GLN A 169 16.85 22.24 -3.49
N GLU A 170 16.76 21.25 -4.38
CA GLU A 170 17.28 21.32 -5.75
C GLU A 170 16.21 21.62 -6.82
N ARG A 171 15.05 22.18 -6.45
CA ARG A 171 13.93 22.42 -7.37
C ARG A 171 14.33 23.02 -8.71
N ALA A 172 15.23 24.00 -8.71
CA ALA A 172 15.68 24.67 -9.94
C ALA A 172 16.35 23.71 -10.95
N ARG A 173 17.03 22.67 -10.46
CA ARG A 173 17.64 21.60 -11.28
C ARG A 173 16.57 20.77 -11.98
N TYR A 174 15.48 20.47 -11.29
CA TYR A 174 14.41 19.59 -11.79
C TYR A 174 13.37 20.32 -12.64
N THR A 175 13.19 21.63 -12.46
CA THR A 175 12.14 22.42 -13.13
C THR A 175 12.15 22.27 -14.65
N LEU A 176 13.33 22.26 -15.28
CA LEU A 176 13.42 22.21 -16.74
C LEU A 176 13.04 20.83 -17.31
N ALA A 177 13.46 19.76 -16.64
CA ALA A 177 13.25 18.40 -17.12
C ALA A 177 11.86 17.84 -16.78
N TYR A 178 11.28 18.28 -15.66
CA TYR A 178 10.08 17.65 -15.11
C TYR A 178 8.93 18.62 -14.79
N GLY A 179 9.14 19.92 -14.98
CA GLY A 179 8.14 20.95 -14.68
C GLY A 179 8.23 21.46 -13.24
N ASN A 180 7.33 22.40 -12.92
CA ASN A 180 7.40 23.14 -11.66
C ASN A 180 6.96 22.31 -10.45
N ILE A 181 7.81 22.24 -9.43
CA ILE A 181 7.54 21.54 -8.16
C ILE A 181 7.41 22.58 -7.04
N SER A 182 6.21 22.75 -6.49
CA SER A 182 5.98 23.75 -5.44
C SER A 182 6.44 23.24 -4.06
N ALA A 183 7.05 24.10 -3.24
CA ALA A 183 7.40 23.77 -1.86
C ALA A 183 6.17 23.45 -0.99
N ALA A 184 5.03 24.09 -1.30
CA ALA A 184 3.78 23.82 -0.60
C ALA A 184 3.28 22.38 -0.84
N THR A 185 3.43 21.88 -2.07
CA THR A 185 3.08 20.50 -2.45
C THR A 185 3.97 19.50 -1.73
N ILE A 186 5.29 19.72 -1.73
CA ILE A 186 6.25 18.87 -0.99
C ILE A 186 5.90 18.81 0.49
N GLY A 187 5.67 19.97 1.12
CA GLY A 187 5.32 20.04 2.53
C GLY A 187 3.98 19.35 2.86
N ALA A 188 3.02 19.33 1.93
CA ALA A 188 1.77 18.59 2.11
C ALA A 188 2.00 17.07 2.12
N ILE A 189 2.80 16.56 1.18
CA ILE A 189 3.15 15.13 1.11
C ILE A 189 3.93 14.71 2.37
N GLN A 190 4.92 15.51 2.79
CA GLN A 190 5.71 15.23 3.99
C GLN A 190 4.85 15.16 5.26
N ARG A 191 3.85 16.05 5.43
CA ARG A 191 2.90 15.96 6.56
C ARG A 191 2.06 14.70 6.51
N GLY A 192 1.65 14.26 5.32
CA GLY A 192 0.94 12.98 5.15
C GLY A 192 1.81 11.80 5.58
N LEU A 193 3.09 11.79 5.19
CA LEU A 193 4.04 10.74 5.58
C LEU A 193 4.23 10.68 7.12
N LEU A 194 4.38 11.84 7.77
CA LEU A 194 4.46 11.91 9.23
C LEU A 194 3.20 11.37 9.91
N ALA A 195 2.02 11.71 9.38
CA ALA A 195 0.76 11.20 9.94
C ALA A 195 0.58 9.68 9.75
N LEU A 196 1.20 9.08 8.74
CA LEU A 196 1.26 7.61 8.58
C LEU A 196 2.26 6.97 9.54
N GLU A 197 3.42 7.59 9.73
CA GLU A 197 4.44 7.19 10.68
C GLU A 197 3.87 7.15 12.11
N ASP A 198 3.11 8.18 12.51
CA ASP A 198 2.39 8.24 13.80
C ASP A 198 1.35 7.11 13.97
N GLN A 199 0.85 6.54 12.87
CA GLN A 199 -0.08 5.40 12.88
C GLN A 199 0.63 4.03 12.91
N GLY A 200 1.97 4.02 12.90
CA GLY A 200 2.79 2.81 12.90
C GLY A 200 3.01 2.20 11.52
N ALA A 201 2.85 2.98 10.44
CA ALA A 201 3.12 2.52 9.07
C ALA A 201 4.62 2.32 8.77
N ASP A 202 5.51 2.83 9.62
CA ASP A 202 6.95 2.57 9.59
C ASP A 202 7.27 1.06 9.72
N ARG A 203 6.45 0.31 10.45
CA ARG A 203 6.60 -1.16 10.54
C ARG A 203 6.25 -1.89 9.26
N PHE A 204 5.40 -1.29 8.44
CA PHE A 204 4.90 -1.86 7.18
C PHE A 204 5.85 -1.57 6.01
N PHE A 205 6.50 -0.41 5.99
CA PHE A 205 7.43 -0.03 4.93
C PHE A 205 8.87 -0.36 5.31
N GLY A 206 9.49 -1.33 4.64
CA GLY A 206 10.89 -1.69 4.86
C GLY A 206 11.22 -3.11 4.43
N GLU A 207 12.43 -3.56 4.75
CA GLU A 207 12.92 -4.89 4.40
C GLU A 207 12.94 -5.85 5.61
N PRO A 208 12.89 -7.19 5.39
CA PRO A 208 12.66 -7.84 4.10
C PRO A 208 11.21 -7.63 3.65
N ALA A 209 11.04 -7.19 2.40
CA ALA A 209 9.75 -7.15 1.76
C ALA A 209 9.19 -8.57 1.65
N PHE A 210 7.87 -8.69 1.78
CA PHE A 210 7.20 -9.97 1.73
C PHE A 210 7.29 -10.58 0.32
N ASP A 211 7.78 -11.82 0.23
CA ASP A 211 7.73 -12.56 -1.03
C ASP A 211 6.35 -13.20 -1.22
N ILE A 212 5.58 -12.69 -2.18
CA ILE A 212 4.22 -13.16 -2.47
C ILE A 212 4.14 -14.67 -2.74
N LEU A 213 5.23 -15.29 -3.21
CA LEU A 213 5.28 -16.72 -3.48
C LEU A 213 5.26 -17.57 -2.20
N ASP A 214 5.56 -16.98 -1.04
CA ASP A 214 5.44 -17.66 0.26
C ASP A 214 4.00 -18.04 0.59
N PHE A 215 2.99 -17.39 0.01
CA PHE A 215 1.59 -17.84 0.16
C PHE A 215 1.31 -19.18 -0.52
N MET A 216 2.19 -19.66 -1.41
CA MET A 216 1.96 -20.87 -2.20
C MET A 216 2.30 -22.17 -1.46
N ASN A 217 2.67 -22.08 -0.18
CA ASN A 217 3.11 -23.24 0.59
C ASN A 217 2.00 -24.28 0.83
N GLN A 218 2.43 -25.54 0.89
CA GLN A 218 1.62 -26.69 1.27
C GLN A 218 2.27 -27.42 2.44
N ARG A 219 1.45 -28.09 3.25
CA ARG A 219 1.86 -28.98 4.32
C ARG A 219 1.07 -30.28 4.21
N ASP A 220 1.77 -31.40 4.07
CA ASP A 220 1.18 -32.73 3.96
C ASP A 220 0.13 -32.84 2.83
N GLY A 221 0.43 -32.24 1.67
CA GLY A 221 -0.47 -32.20 0.51
C GLY A 221 -1.66 -31.23 0.63
N ARG A 222 -1.81 -30.55 1.78
CA ARG A 222 -2.83 -29.53 2.03
C ARG A 222 -2.26 -28.13 1.82
N GLY A 223 -3.01 -27.24 1.17
CA GLY A 223 -2.65 -25.83 1.03
C GLY A 223 -2.68 -25.12 2.38
N VAL A 224 -1.67 -24.28 2.66
CA VAL A 224 -1.64 -23.49 3.88
C VAL A 224 -2.70 -22.38 3.81
N ILE A 225 -3.45 -22.20 4.89
CA ILE A 225 -4.37 -21.07 5.07
C ILE A 225 -3.58 -19.92 5.71
N ASN A 226 -3.27 -18.92 4.89
CA ASN A 226 -2.61 -17.69 5.28
C ASN A 226 -3.65 -16.71 5.83
N LEU A 227 -3.62 -16.42 7.12
CA LEU A 227 -4.54 -15.50 7.77
C LEU A 227 -3.83 -14.20 8.10
N LEU A 228 -4.28 -13.10 7.51
CA LEU A 228 -3.87 -11.76 7.91
C LEU A 228 -4.71 -11.32 9.12
N ASP A 229 -4.09 -11.18 10.28
CA ASP A 229 -4.72 -10.53 11.42
C ASP A 229 -4.89 -9.03 11.12
N ALA A 230 -6.14 -8.63 10.85
CA ALA A 230 -6.47 -7.27 10.48
C ALA A 230 -7.19 -6.51 11.62
N THR A 231 -7.27 -7.10 12.82
CA THR A 231 -8.02 -6.53 13.96
C THR A 231 -7.52 -5.13 14.35
N ARG A 232 -6.20 -4.93 14.42
CA ARG A 232 -5.59 -3.60 14.62
C ARG A 232 -5.65 -2.76 13.35
N LEU A 233 -5.42 -3.38 12.19
CA LEU A 233 -5.34 -2.73 10.88
C LEU A 233 -6.64 -2.01 10.50
N MET A 234 -7.79 -2.47 10.98
CA MET A 234 -9.07 -1.77 10.86
C MET A 234 -9.07 -0.34 11.40
N ARG A 235 -8.19 -0.02 12.35
CA ARG A 235 -8.05 1.34 12.88
C ARG A 235 -7.40 2.30 11.87
N SER A 236 -6.76 1.74 10.84
CA SER A 236 -6.16 2.47 9.72
C SER A 236 -6.75 1.96 8.38
N PRO A 237 -8.02 2.27 8.05
CA PRO A 237 -8.70 1.74 6.86
C PRO A 237 -7.96 2.05 5.54
N LYS A 238 -7.29 3.21 5.45
CA LYS A 238 -6.49 3.57 4.27
C LYS A 238 -5.32 2.61 4.06
N LEU A 239 -4.63 2.23 5.13
CA LEU A 239 -3.53 1.26 5.08
C LEU A 239 -4.03 -0.12 4.68
N TYR A 240 -5.15 -0.58 5.28
CA TYR A 240 -5.81 -1.83 4.92
C TYR A 240 -6.10 -1.92 3.42
N THR A 241 -6.87 -0.97 2.88
CA THR A 241 -7.28 -0.99 1.48
C THR A 241 -6.08 -0.89 0.54
N THR A 242 -5.11 -0.03 0.87
CA THR A 242 -3.90 0.13 0.05
C THR A 242 -3.08 -1.16 0.02
N PHE A 243 -2.90 -1.83 1.16
CA PHE A 243 -2.19 -3.10 1.25
C PHE A 243 -2.84 -4.20 0.42
N LEU A 244 -4.17 -4.34 0.47
CA LEU A 244 -4.86 -5.37 -0.31
C LEU A 244 -4.77 -5.12 -1.82
N LEU A 245 -4.82 -3.86 -2.25
CA LEU A 245 -4.63 -3.49 -3.65
C LEU A 245 -3.19 -3.74 -4.11
N TYR A 246 -2.22 -3.48 -3.23
CA TYR A 246 -0.83 -3.85 -3.44
C TYR A 246 -0.69 -5.36 -3.63
N LEU A 247 -1.24 -6.19 -2.72
CA LEU A 247 -1.17 -7.66 -2.82
C LEU A 247 -1.72 -8.19 -4.15
N LEU A 248 -2.87 -7.67 -4.59
CA LEU A 248 -3.47 -8.07 -5.85
C LEU A 248 -2.62 -7.67 -7.06
N SER A 249 -1.98 -6.51 -7.00
CA SER A 249 -1.07 -6.02 -8.06
C SER A 249 0.22 -6.85 -8.11
N GLU A 250 0.83 -7.10 -6.95
CA GLU A 250 2.05 -7.90 -6.81
C GLU A 250 1.85 -9.32 -7.35
N LEU A 251 0.72 -9.96 -7.04
CA LEU A 251 0.37 -11.27 -7.59
C LEU A 251 0.27 -11.25 -9.12
N PHE A 252 -0.37 -10.23 -9.67
CA PHE A 252 -0.54 -10.12 -11.11
C PHE A 252 0.82 -9.97 -11.83
N GLU A 253 1.74 -9.21 -11.23
CA GLU A 253 3.09 -8.97 -11.78
C GLU A 253 4.01 -10.19 -11.62
N ARG A 254 3.98 -10.86 -10.46
CA ARG A 254 4.90 -11.96 -10.14
C ARG A 254 4.49 -13.30 -10.71
N LEU A 255 3.18 -13.57 -10.83
CA LEU A 255 2.73 -14.88 -11.28
C LEU A 255 2.77 -15.01 -12.80
N PRO A 256 3.13 -16.20 -13.35
CA PRO A 256 3.02 -16.46 -14.77
C PRO A 256 1.55 -16.65 -15.18
N GLU A 257 1.25 -16.43 -16.46
CA GLU A 257 -0.03 -16.86 -17.03
C GLU A 257 -0.06 -18.38 -17.21
N VAL A 258 -1.16 -19.02 -16.83
CA VAL A 258 -1.23 -20.49 -16.67
C VAL A 258 -2.44 -21.13 -17.33
N GLY A 259 -3.24 -20.37 -18.09
CA GLY A 259 -4.41 -20.88 -18.79
C GLY A 259 -5.45 -21.47 -17.82
N ASP A 260 -6.16 -22.49 -18.28
CA ASP A 260 -7.15 -23.22 -17.49
C ASP A 260 -6.48 -24.37 -16.73
N LEU A 261 -6.42 -24.25 -15.40
CA LEU A 261 -5.91 -25.26 -14.49
C LEU A 261 -7.05 -26.08 -13.88
N ASP A 262 -6.77 -27.35 -13.54
CA ASP A 262 -7.72 -28.21 -12.82
C ASP A 262 -8.11 -27.65 -11.45
N ARG A 263 -7.21 -26.87 -10.84
CA ARG A 263 -7.43 -26.14 -9.58
C ARG A 263 -6.61 -24.83 -9.57
N PRO A 264 -7.07 -23.79 -8.87
CA PRO A 264 -6.33 -22.55 -8.74
C PRO A 264 -5.01 -22.75 -8.00
N ARG A 265 -4.06 -21.85 -8.23
CA ARG A 265 -2.81 -21.74 -7.46
C ARG A 265 -3.01 -21.17 -6.07
N LEU A 266 -3.98 -20.27 -5.92
CA LEU A 266 -4.25 -19.55 -4.68
C LEU A 266 -5.68 -19.01 -4.69
N VAL A 267 -6.31 -18.95 -3.53
CA VAL A 267 -7.64 -18.34 -3.36
C VAL A 267 -7.58 -17.26 -2.28
N PHE A 268 -8.07 -16.05 -2.60
CA PHE A 268 -8.22 -14.94 -1.68
C PHE A 268 -9.65 -14.85 -1.15
N PHE A 269 -9.78 -14.64 0.15
CA PHE A 269 -11.01 -14.17 0.79
C PHE A 269 -10.78 -12.80 1.42
N PHE A 270 -11.56 -11.82 0.97
CA PHE A 270 -11.60 -10.51 1.61
C PHE A 270 -12.83 -10.45 2.50
N ASP A 271 -12.64 -10.64 3.82
CA ASP A 271 -13.70 -10.32 4.78
C ASP A 271 -13.94 -8.81 4.78
N GLU A 272 -15.18 -8.42 5.06
CA GLU A 272 -15.66 -7.04 4.99
C GLU A 272 -15.19 -6.29 3.73
N ALA A 273 -15.39 -6.91 2.57
CA ALA A 273 -14.98 -6.41 1.27
C ALA A 273 -15.45 -4.97 0.96
N HIS A 274 -16.49 -4.48 1.63
CA HIS A 274 -16.94 -3.09 1.53
C HIS A 274 -15.83 -2.07 1.85
N LEU A 275 -14.87 -2.43 2.70
CA LEU A 275 -13.73 -1.58 3.05
C LEU A 275 -12.79 -1.32 1.85
N LEU A 276 -12.74 -2.25 0.88
CA LEU A 276 -11.93 -2.08 -0.32
C LEU A 276 -12.48 -1.00 -1.25
N PHE A 277 -13.81 -0.86 -1.31
CA PHE A 277 -14.48 -0.04 -2.32
C PHE A 277 -14.98 1.30 -1.77
N ASN A 278 -15.05 1.47 -0.44
CA ASN A 278 -15.56 2.70 0.14
C ASN A 278 -14.64 3.90 -0.19
N GLY A 279 -15.20 4.91 -0.86
CA GLY A 279 -14.48 6.13 -1.26
C GLY A 279 -13.35 5.88 -2.26
N ILE A 280 -13.42 4.81 -3.05
CA ILE A 280 -12.41 4.51 -4.08
C ILE A 280 -12.56 5.48 -5.28
N PRO A 281 -11.48 6.18 -5.71
CA PRO A 281 -11.53 6.97 -6.93
C PRO A 281 -11.79 6.09 -8.16
N ARG A 282 -12.48 6.64 -9.17
CA ARG A 282 -12.84 5.90 -10.39
C ARG A 282 -11.65 5.24 -11.08
N ALA A 283 -10.53 5.94 -11.23
CA ALA A 283 -9.32 5.40 -11.86
C ALA A 283 -8.75 4.17 -11.12
N LEU A 284 -8.83 4.17 -9.78
CA LEU A 284 -8.39 3.04 -8.98
C LEU A 284 -9.39 1.89 -9.06
N LEU A 285 -10.69 2.16 -9.05
CA LEU A 285 -11.74 1.15 -9.24
C LEU A 285 -11.58 0.39 -10.57
N GLU A 286 -11.34 1.11 -11.66
CA GLU A 286 -11.06 0.52 -12.98
C GLU A 286 -9.81 -0.37 -12.94
N LYS A 287 -8.78 0.02 -12.19
CA LYS A 287 -7.60 -0.81 -11.96
C LYS A 287 -7.91 -2.06 -11.14
N VAL A 288 -8.73 -1.96 -10.07
CA VAL A 288 -9.15 -3.12 -9.28
C VAL A 288 -9.91 -4.11 -10.15
N GLU A 289 -10.88 -3.63 -10.93
CA GLU A 289 -11.64 -4.45 -11.86
C GLU A 289 -10.71 -5.16 -12.85
N GLN A 290 -9.77 -4.42 -13.44
CA GLN A 290 -8.77 -4.98 -14.35
C GLN A 290 -7.94 -6.06 -13.66
N VAL A 291 -7.44 -5.82 -12.45
CA VAL A 291 -6.62 -6.80 -11.72
C VAL A 291 -7.43 -8.04 -11.37
N VAL A 292 -8.66 -7.89 -10.84
CA VAL A 292 -9.56 -9.02 -10.57
C VAL A 292 -9.79 -9.83 -11.85
N ARG A 293 -10.08 -9.17 -12.98
CA ARG A 293 -10.28 -9.85 -14.26
C ARG A 293 -9.03 -10.61 -14.75
N LEU A 294 -7.85 -10.01 -14.60
CA LEU A 294 -6.61 -10.56 -15.13
C LEU A 294 -5.98 -11.63 -14.23
N ILE A 295 -6.12 -11.52 -12.90
CA ILE A 295 -5.52 -12.46 -11.95
C ILE A 295 -6.09 -13.88 -12.11
N ARG A 296 -7.29 -13.99 -12.71
CA ARG A 296 -7.88 -15.27 -13.13
C ARG A 296 -6.96 -16.07 -14.06
N SER A 297 -6.33 -15.45 -15.05
CA SER A 297 -5.43 -16.15 -16.01
C SER A 297 -4.11 -16.58 -15.35
N LYS A 298 -3.80 -16.01 -14.18
CA LYS A 298 -2.70 -16.41 -13.28
C LYS A 298 -3.10 -17.57 -12.36
N GLY A 299 -4.35 -18.05 -12.44
CA GLY A 299 -4.87 -19.14 -11.63
C GLY A 299 -5.24 -18.72 -10.21
N VAL A 300 -5.59 -17.44 -9.96
CA VAL A 300 -5.97 -16.96 -8.63
C VAL A 300 -7.49 -16.73 -8.54
N GLY A 301 -8.11 -17.28 -7.50
CA GLY A 301 -9.50 -17.00 -7.13
C GLY A 301 -9.61 -15.86 -6.14
N VAL A 302 -10.66 -15.05 -6.24
CA VAL A 302 -10.91 -13.92 -5.34
C VAL A 302 -12.37 -13.97 -4.88
N TYR A 303 -12.60 -13.98 -3.58
CA TYR A 303 -13.92 -14.07 -2.98
C TYR A 303 -14.15 -12.88 -2.07
N PHE A 304 -15.15 -12.07 -2.40
CA PHE A 304 -15.54 -10.94 -1.57
C PHE A 304 -16.60 -11.38 -0.58
N CYS A 305 -16.34 -11.18 0.71
CA CYS A 305 -17.30 -11.44 1.77
C CYS A 305 -17.83 -10.10 2.28
N THR A 306 -19.14 -9.87 2.20
CA THR A 306 -19.76 -8.58 2.55
C THR A 306 -21.09 -8.77 3.26
N GLN A 307 -21.51 -7.76 4.02
CA GLN A 307 -22.82 -7.78 4.65
C GLN A 307 -23.94 -7.47 3.64
N ASN A 308 -23.66 -6.59 2.67
CA ASN A 308 -24.62 -6.14 1.68
C ASN A 308 -23.98 -6.21 0.27
N PRO A 309 -24.63 -6.84 -0.72
CA PRO A 309 -24.12 -6.88 -2.10
C PRO A 309 -23.94 -5.49 -2.71
N LEU A 310 -24.73 -4.49 -2.30
CA LEU A 310 -24.62 -3.11 -2.80
C LEU A 310 -23.32 -2.41 -2.40
N ASP A 311 -22.57 -2.96 -1.45
CA ASP A 311 -21.28 -2.40 -1.06
C ASP A 311 -20.15 -2.78 -2.03
N ILE A 312 -20.44 -3.66 -3.00
CA ILE A 312 -19.52 -4.04 -4.07
C ILE A 312 -19.98 -3.36 -5.36
N PRO A 313 -19.11 -2.62 -6.07
CA PRO A 313 -19.46 -1.97 -7.33
C PRO A 313 -19.90 -2.96 -8.41
N ASP A 314 -20.92 -2.59 -9.20
CA ASP A 314 -21.49 -3.44 -10.27
C ASP A 314 -20.44 -3.99 -11.25
N ILE A 315 -19.43 -3.17 -11.56
CA ILE A 315 -18.34 -3.53 -12.47
C ILE A 315 -17.50 -4.70 -11.94
N VAL A 316 -17.35 -4.79 -10.61
CA VAL A 316 -16.66 -5.90 -9.92
C VAL A 316 -17.64 -7.05 -9.71
N LEU A 317 -18.89 -6.79 -9.31
CA LEU A 317 -19.93 -7.83 -9.15
C LEU A 317 -20.12 -8.66 -10.42
N GLY A 318 -20.00 -8.05 -11.61
CA GLY A 318 -20.07 -8.73 -12.90
C GLY A 318 -18.92 -9.73 -13.14
N GLN A 319 -17.81 -9.63 -12.40
CA GLN A 319 -16.69 -10.58 -12.48
C GLN A 319 -16.85 -11.77 -11.52
N LEU A 320 -17.83 -11.75 -10.61
CA LEU A 320 -18.00 -12.76 -9.56
C LEU A 320 -18.94 -13.88 -10.04
N GLY A 321 -18.36 -15.00 -10.45
CA GLY A 321 -19.12 -16.12 -11.02
C GLY A 321 -19.78 -17.03 -9.99
N ASN A 322 -19.13 -17.27 -8.84
CA ASN A 322 -19.63 -18.14 -7.79
C ASN A 322 -20.37 -17.34 -6.71
N ARG A 323 -21.55 -17.80 -6.26
CA ARG A 323 -22.39 -17.03 -5.33
C ARG A 323 -22.91 -17.86 -4.16
N VAL A 324 -22.76 -17.30 -2.96
CA VAL A 324 -23.39 -17.76 -1.72
C VAL A 324 -24.06 -16.56 -1.06
N GLN A 325 -25.38 -16.55 -1.01
CA GLN A 325 -26.18 -15.49 -0.39
C GLN A 325 -26.89 -16.03 0.84
N HIS A 326 -26.44 -15.62 2.01
CA HIS A 326 -27.12 -15.81 3.29
C HIS A 326 -28.27 -14.82 3.45
N ALA A 327 -29.04 -15.00 4.53
CA ALA A 327 -30.18 -14.15 4.83
C ALA A 327 -29.82 -12.64 4.81
N LEU A 328 -30.72 -11.82 4.26
CA LEU A 328 -30.70 -10.36 4.37
C LEU A 328 -31.94 -9.89 5.11
N ARG A 329 -31.82 -8.81 5.88
CA ARG A 329 -32.94 -8.19 6.58
C ARG A 329 -33.46 -7.04 5.74
N ALA A 330 -34.75 -7.02 5.40
CA ALA A 330 -35.35 -6.03 4.49
C ALA A 330 -36.15 -4.93 5.23
N PHE A 331 -35.54 -4.23 6.18
CA PHE A 331 -36.25 -3.23 7.01
C PHE A 331 -36.33 -1.85 6.36
N THR A 332 -35.32 -1.47 5.59
CA THR A 332 -35.24 -0.16 4.94
C THR A 332 -35.39 -0.26 3.42
N PRO A 333 -35.70 0.84 2.71
CA PRO A 333 -35.68 0.85 1.25
C PRO A 333 -34.32 0.43 0.66
N ARG A 334 -33.21 0.79 1.32
CA ARG A 334 -31.86 0.35 0.93
C ARG A 334 -31.74 -1.17 1.04
N ASP A 335 -32.27 -1.75 2.11
CA ASP A 335 -32.22 -3.20 2.29
C ASP A 335 -33.09 -3.95 1.28
N GLN A 336 -34.28 -3.44 0.97
CA GLN A 336 -35.14 -4.00 -0.07
C GLN A 336 -34.43 -3.98 -1.44
N LYS A 337 -33.69 -2.90 -1.73
CA LYS A 337 -32.84 -2.83 -2.91
C LYS A 337 -31.69 -3.84 -2.84
N ALA A 338 -31.10 -4.07 -1.68
CA ALA A 338 -30.05 -5.08 -1.51
C ALA A 338 -30.56 -6.50 -1.78
N VAL A 339 -31.76 -6.85 -1.26
CA VAL A 339 -32.43 -8.12 -1.54
C VAL A 339 -32.72 -8.26 -3.03
N ALA A 340 -33.23 -7.19 -3.66
CA ALA A 340 -33.46 -7.15 -5.10
C ALA A 340 -32.19 -7.47 -5.89
N THR A 341 -31.12 -6.71 -5.64
CA THR A 341 -29.84 -6.87 -6.32
C THR A 341 -29.25 -8.26 -6.08
N ALA A 342 -29.33 -8.81 -4.86
CA ALA A 342 -28.90 -10.18 -4.61
C ALA A 342 -29.68 -11.19 -5.47
N ALA A 343 -31.01 -11.11 -5.46
CA ALA A 343 -31.88 -12.02 -6.21
C ALA A 343 -31.64 -11.96 -7.72
N ASP A 344 -31.51 -10.75 -8.28
CA ASP A 344 -31.35 -10.51 -9.72
C ASP A 344 -30.01 -11.04 -10.27
N THR A 345 -29.05 -11.31 -9.39
CA THR A 345 -27.74 -11.87 -9.79
C THR A 345 -27.72 -13.38 -9.93
N PHE A 346 -28.79 -14.07 -9.54
CA PHE A 346 -28.88 -15.52 -9.62
C PHE A 346 -29.52 -15.96 -10.94
N ARG A 347 -29.13 -17.14 -11.40
CA ARG A 347 -29.93 -17.84 -12.40
C ARG A 347 -31.26 -18.28 -11.76
N PRO A 348 -32.43 -17.89 -12.31
CA PRO A 348 -33.72 -18.15 -11.67
C PRO A 348 -34.00 -19.64 -11.46
N ASN A 349 -34.67 -19.96 -10.35
CA ASN A 349 -35.18 -21.29 -10.07
C ASN A 349 -36.71 -21.30 -10.22
N PRO A 350 -37.30 -22.12 -11.09
CA PRO A 350 -38.75 -22.22 -11.23
C PRO A 350 -39.49 -22.67 -9.95
N ALA A 351 -38.79 -23.32 -9.01
CA ALA A 351 -39.38 -23.86 -7.79
C ALA A 351 -39.60 -22.80 -6.69
N PHE A 352 -38.91 -21.65 -6.74
CA PHE A 352 -39.09 -20.58 -5.74
C PHE A 352 -38.63 -19.20 -6.24
N ASP A 353 -39.16 -18.15 -5.64
CA ASP A 353 -38.67 -16.78 -5.85
C ASP A 353 -37.48 -16.46 -4.95
N ALA A 354 -36.32 -16.17 -5.56
CA ALA A 354 -35.08 -15.90 -4.82
C ALA A 354 -35.21 -14.68 -3.89
N ARG A 355 -35.95 -13.64 -4.31
CA ARG A 355 -36.16 -12.43 -3.50
C ARG A 355 -36.89 -12.74 -2.20
N THR A 356 -37.94 -13.55 -2.28
CA THR A 356 -38.70 -14.03 -1.12
C THR A 356 -37.81 -14.88 -0.22
N VAL A 357 -37.16 -15.91 -0.79
CA VAL A 357 -36.35 -16.85 -0.01
C VAL A 357 -35.22 -16.17 0.75
N ILE A 358 -34.54 -15.17 0.18
CA ILE A 358 -33.45 -14.43 0.86
C ILE A 358 -33.89 -13.88 2.23
N THR A 359 -35.16 -13.50 2.38
CA THR A 359 -35.69 -12.95 3.64
C THR A 359 -36.14 -14.04 4.63
N GLU A 360 -36.31 -15.27 4.17
CA GLU A 360 -36.81 -16.43 4.94
C GLU A 360 -35.70 -17.40 5.37
N LEU A 361 -34.48 -17.23 4.85
CA LEU A 361 -33.32 -18.08 5.18
C LEU A 361 -33.04 -18.06 6.68
N ALA A 362 -32.88 -19.26 7.25
CA ALA A 362 -32.41 -19.41 8.62
C ALA A 362 -30.88 -19.22 8.72
N VAL A 363 -30.37 -19.12 9.94
CA VAL A 363 -28.91 -19.09 10.18
C VAL A 363 -28.29 -20.40 9.70
N GLY A 364 -27.27 -20.31 8.86
CA GLY A 364 -26.62 -21.46 8.24
C GLY A 364 -27.27 -21.93 6.95
N GLU A 365 -28.39 -21.34 6.53
CA GLU A 365 -28.96 -21.54 5.19
C GLU A 365 -28.52 -20.43 4.24
N ALA A 366 -28.37 -20.79 2.95
CA ALA A 366 -28.04 -19.85 1.90
C ALA A 366 -28.73 -20.20 0.58
N LEU A 367 -28.87 -19.20 -0.28
CA LEU A 367 -29.00 -19.39 -1.72
C LEU A 367 -27.62 -19.58 -2.33
N VAL A 368 -27.40 -20.70 -3.01
CA VAL A 368 -26.10 -21.08 -3.57
C VAL A 368 -26.23 -21.28 -5.08
N SER A 369 -25.26 -20.73 -5.82
CA SER A 369 -25.13 -20.89 -7.27
C SER A 369 -23.66 -20.90 -7.65
N PHE A 370 -23.12 -22.09 -7.93
CA PHE A 370 -21.77 -22.25 -8.47
C PHE A 370 -21.81 -22.48 -9.98
N LEU A 371 -20.67 -22.25 -10.63
CA LEU A 371 -20.54 -22.41 -12.07
C LEU A 371 -20.47 -23.89 -12.49
N ASP A 372 -21.07 -24.21 -13.63
CA ASP A 372 -20.92 -25.49 -14.31
C ASP A 372 -19.56 -25.61 -15.03
N ALA A 373 -19.29 -26.77 -15.63
CA ALA A 373 -18.04 -27.02 -16.36
C ALA A 373 -17.83 -26.09 -17.58
N ARG A 374 -18.89 -25.43 -18.08
CA ARG A 374 -18.82 -24.44 -19.17
C ARG A 374 -18.65 -23.02 -18.63
N GLY A 375 -18.61 -22.84 -17.32
CA GLY A 375 -18.52 -21.54 -16.66
C GLY A 375 -19.85 -20.79 -16.62
N ALA A 376 -20.99 -21.46 -16.85
CA ALA A 376 -22.31 -20.88 -16.73
C ALA A 376 -22.85 -21.11 -15.30
N PRO A 377 -23.54 -20.13 -14.68
CA PRO A 377 -24.15 -20.34 -13.37
C PRO A 377 -25.20 -21.45 -13.39
N ASN A 378 -25.14 -22.35 -12.40
CA ASN A 378 -26.21 -23.30 -12.14
C ASN A 378 -27.47 -22.60 -11.63
N ILE A 379 -28.62 -23.28 -11.72
CA ILE A 379 -29.87 -22.78 -11.15
C ILE A 379 -29.68 -22.63 -9.64
N VAL A 380 -30.05 -21.47 -9.09
CA VAL A 380 -29.88 -21.20 -7.66
C VAL A 380 -30.66 -22.20 -6.80
N GLN A 381 -30.02 -22.71 -5.76
CA GLN A 381 -30.63 -23.64 -4.81
C GLN A 381 -30.67 -23.04 -3.42
N ARG A 382 -31.72 -23.36 -2.65
CA ARG A 382 -31.74 -23.15 -1.20
C ARG A 382 -31.08 -24.36 -0.54
N ALA A 383 -30.07 -24.13 0.29
CA ALA A 383 -29.29 -25.19 0.91
C ALA A 383 -28.77 -24.80 2.29
N ALA A 384 -28.47 -25.81 3.10
CA ALA A 384 -27.73 -25.66 4.34
C ALA A 384 -26.22 -25.70 4.04
N ILE A 385 -25.48 -24.73 4.59
CA ILE A 385 -24.02 -24.69 4.50
C ILE A 385 -23.44 -25.75 5.42
N ILE A 386 -22.50 -26.53 4.89
CA ILE A 386 -21.77 -27.52 5.69
C ILE A 386 -20.92 -26.77 6.72
N PRO A 387 -20.98 -27.13 8.02
CA PRO A 387 -20.13 -26.54 9.04
C PRO A 387 -18.64 -26.66 8.73
N PRO A 388 -17.79 -25.75 9.22
CA PRO A 388 -16.35 -25.95 9.20
C PRO A 388 -15.96 -27.14 10.10
N GLU A 389 -14.89 -27.84 9.72
CA GLU A 389 -14.26 -28.88 10.54
C GLU A 389 -13.34 -28.28 11.61
N GLY A 390 -12.84 -27.06 11.39
CA GLY A 390 -12.04 -26.31 12.35
C GLY A 390 -12.88 -25.68 13.47
N ARG A 391 -12.19 -25.12 14.49
CA ARG A 391 -12.85 -24.41 15.59
C ARG A 391 -13.44 -23.09 15.09
N ALA A 392 -14.73 -22.89 15.35
CA ALA A 392 -15.37 -21.59 15.19
C ALA A 392 -14.92 -20.64 16.32
N GLY A 393 -14.25 -19.54 15.96
CA GLY A 393 -13.75 -18.55 16.91
C GLY A 393 -12.23 -18.41 16.88
N ALA A 394 -11.70 -17.60 17.79
CA ALA A 394 -10.27 -17.27 17.83
C ALA A 394 -9.42 -18.36 18.48
N LEU A 395 -8.14 -18.40 18.12
CA LEU A 395 -7.11 -19.06 18.94
C LEU A 395 -6.88 -18.30 20.24
N THR A 396 -6.52 -19.03 21.29
CA THR A 396 -5.93 -18.44 22.49
C THR A 396 -4.56 -17.83 22.18
N ALA A 397 -4.09 -16.92 23.05
CA ALA A 397 -2.77 -16.29 22.89
C ALA A 397 -1.63 -17.32 22.85
N ASP A 398 -1.73 -18.40 23.63
CA ASP A 398 -0.70 -19.44 23.68
C ASP A 398 -0.74 -20.37 22.45
N GLU A 399 -1.94 -20.78 22.00
CA GLU A 399 -2.10 -21.52 20.73
C GLU A 399 -1.53 -20.70 19.55
N ARG A 400 -1.82 -19.40 19.51
CA ARG A 400 -1.29 -18.47 18.50
C ARG A 400 0.23 -18.39 18.53
N ARG A 401 0.81 -18.19 19.71
CA ARG A 401 2.27 -18.08 19.89
C ARG A 401 2.98 -19.35 19.44
N HIS A 402 2.43 -20.52 19.80
CA HIS A 402 2.95 -21.81 19.38
C HIS A 402 2.90 -21.97 17.85
N LEU A 403 1.78 -21.57 17.22
CA LEU A 403 1.63 -21.63 15.77
C LEU A 403 2.65 -20.73 15.02
N ILE A 404 2.91 -19.52 15.54
CA ILE A 404 3.92 -18.61 14.97
C ILE A 404 5.32 -19.22 15.09
N GLN A 405 5.68 -19.76 16.25
CA GLN A 405 7.00 -20.38 16.49
C GLN A 405 7.23 -21.65 15.67
N ALA A 406 6.18 -22.42 15.39
CA ALA A 406 6.26 -23.63 14.58
C ALA A 406 6.23 -23.35 13.06
N SER A 407 6.07 -22.09 12.65
CA SER A 407 5.97 -21.70 11.25
C SER A 407 7.32 -21.78 10.53
N PRO A 408 7.35 -22.18 9.24
CA PRO A 408 8.58 -22.12 8.44
C PRO A 408 9.11 -20.69 8.22
N PHE A 409 8.29 -19.67 8.47
CA PHE A 409 8.68 -18.26 8.33
C PHE A 409 9.22 -17.63 9.61
N PHE A 410 9.23 -18.38 10.71
CA PHE A 410 9.84 -17.91 11.95
C PHE A 410 11.32 -17.58 11.69
N GLY A 411 11.73 -16.36 12.02
CA GLY A 411 13.05 -15.79 11.75
C GLY A 411 13.22 -15.15 10.37
N LYS A 412 12.36 -15.42 9.38
CA LYS A 412 12.50 -14.85 8.02
C LYS A 412 12.11 -13.37 7.97
N TYR A 413 10.96 -13.03 8.55
CA TYR A 413 10.38 -11.68 8.49
C TYR A 413 10.45 -10.94 9.83
N ASP A 414 10.93 -11.60 10.89
CA ASP A 414 10.86 -11.04 12.25
C ASP A 414 11.74 -9.80 12.44
N GLN A 415 12.91 -9.78 11.80
CA GLN A 415 13.87 -8.69 11.91
C GLN A 415 13.83 -7.80 10.68
N ALA A 416 13.67 -6.50 10.91
CA ALA A 416 13.82 -5.51 9.86
C ALA A 416 15.29 -5.41 9.43
N VAL A 417 15.52 -5.21 8.13
CA VAL A 417 16.85 -5.01 7.55
C VAL A 417 16.95 -3.56 7.11
N ASP A 418 17.98 -2.86 7.60
CA ASP A 418 18.29 -1.48 7.20
C ASP A 418 19.50 -1.50 6.26
N ARG A 419 19.25 -1.34 4.95
CA ARG A 419 20.29 -1.26 3.91
C ARG A 419 20.57 0.19 3.57
N GLU A 420 21.73 0.45 2.96
CA GLU A 420 22.01 1.77 2.37
C GLU A 420 20.95 2.12 1.30
N SER A 421 20.26 3.23 1.48
CA SER A 421 19.13 3.68 0.68
C SER A 421 19.31 5.14 0.23
N ALA A 422 18.26 5.72 -0.35
CA ALA A 422 18.19 7.15 -0.63
C ALA A 422 18.48 8.00 0.62
N PHE A 423 18.09 7.55 1.82
CA PHE A 423 18.30 8.32 3.03
C PHE A 423 19.78 8.55 3.32
N GLU A 424 20.58 7.48 3.36
CA GLU A 424 22.01 7.55 3.69
C GLU A 424 22.77 8.31 2.60
N LEU A 425 22.52 8.02 1.33
CA LEU A 425 23.20 8.64 0.19
C LEU A 425 22.90 10.15 0.09
N LEU A 426 21.63 10.55 0.20
CA LEU A 426 21.26 11.96 0.14
C LEU A 426 21.74 12.73 1.38
N THR A 427 21.71 12.11 2.56
CA THR A 427 22.25 12.72 3.78
C THR A 427 23.74 12.98 3.64
N ALA A 428 24.51 12.03 3.12
CA ALA A 428 25.93 12.21 2.85
C ALA A 428 26.19 13.35 1.86
N ARG A 429 25.47 13.38 0.71
CA ARG A 429 25.58 14.44 -0.29
C ARG A 429 25.26 15.83 0.29
N MET A 430 24.20 15.94 1.09
CA MET A 430 23.80 17.20 1.71
C MET A 430 24.82 17.70 2.74
N ASN A 431 25.36 16.79 3.56
CA ASN A 431 26.40 17.14 4.53
C ASN A 431 27.67 17.63 3.82
N GLN A 432 28.05 16.99 2.72
CA GLN A 432 29.20 17.41 1.91
C GLN A 432 28.96 18.79 1.27
N ALA A 433 27.80 19.01 0.65
CA ALA A 433 27.46 20.31 0.07
C ALA A 433 27.43 21.44 1.12
N GLN A 434 27.00 21.15 2.35
CA GLN A 434 27.04 22.11 3.46
C GLN A 434 28.48 22.41 3.88
N GLN A 435 29.34 21.39 4.01
CA GLN A 435 30.75 21.58 4.32
C GLN A 435 31.47 22.40 3.25
N ASP A 436 31.20 22.16 1.96
CA ASP A 436 31.78 22.91 0.86
C ASP A 436 31.34 24.38 0.88
N ARG A 437 30.06 24.65 1.19
CA ARG A 437 29.55 26.01 1.36
C ARG A 437 30.16 26.73 2.54
N ASP A 438 30.27 26.06 3.69
CA ASP A 438 30.86 26.63 4.89
C ASP A 438 32.35 26.93 4.67
N THR A 439 33.05 26.06 3.96
CA THR A 439 34.45 26.27 3.55
C THR A 439 34.57 27.47 2.60
N ALA A 440 33.75 27.54 1.55
CA ALA A 440 33.75 28.67 0.61
C ALA A 440 33.37 30.01 1.29
N LEU A 441 32.47 29.99 2.27
CA LEU A 441 32.13 31.17 3.07
C LEU A 441 33.31 31.62 3.94
N ARG A 442 33.99 30.69 4.61
CA ARG A 442 35.21 30.97 5.39
C ARG A 442 36.31 31.53 4.51
N GLU A 443 36.61 30.90 3.38
CA GLU A 443 37.59 31.41 2.40
C GLU A 443 37.25 32.82 1.91
N LYS A 444 35.98 33.08 1.62
CA LYS A 444 35.53 34.42 1.20
C LYS A 444 35.66 35.45 2.33
N GLU A 445 35.41 35.06 3.56
CA GLU A 445 35.56 35.92 4.74
C GLU A 445 37.03 36.20 5.05
N GLU A 446 37.89 35.19 4.99
CA GLU A 446 39.35 35.33 5.09
C GLU A 446 39.89 36.24 3.99
N LEU A 447 39.48 36.06 2.73
CA LEU A 447 39.88 36.92 1.62
C LEU A 447 39.39 38.36 1.81
N ARG A 448 38.21 38.55 2.40
CA ARG A 448 37.67 39.89 2.72
C ARG A 448 38.46 40.53 3.86
N GLN A 449 38.81 39.78 4.91
CA GLN A 449 39.64 40.26 6.01
C GLN A 449 41.05 40.61 5.53
N GLN A 450 41.66 39.77 4.68
CA GLN A 450 42.95 40.06 4.05
C GLN A 450 42.90 41.35 3.22
N LYS A 451 41.88 41.53 2.36
CA LYS A 451 41.71 42.76 1.58
C LYS A 451 41.46 43.99 2.45
N GLU A 452 40.77 43.84 3.58
CA GLU A 452 40.55 44.93 4.53
C GLU A 452 41.83 45.29 5.28
N GLN A 453 42.62 44.30 5.69
CA GLN A 453 43.93 44.47 6.31
C GLN A 453 44.91 45.12 5.33
N GLU A 454 44.99 44.65 4.08
CA GLU A 454 45.80 45.29 3.03
C GLU A 454 45.40 46.74 2.78
N ARG A 455 44.09 47.05 2.83
CA ARG A 455 43.59 48.43 2.73
C ARG A 455 44.04 49.30 3.91
N ARG A 456 43.98 48.78 5.14
CA ARG A 456 44.45 49.47 6.35
C ARG A 456 45.96 49.69 6.30
N ASP A 457 46.73 48.66 5.98
CA ASP A 457 48.19 48.76 5.86
C ASP A 457 48.62 49.75 4.76
N ARG A 458 47.89 49.80 3.63
CA ARG A 458 48.11 50.82 2.58
C ARG A 458 47.75 52.23 3.05
N ALA A 459 46.67 52.39 3.80
CA ALA A 459 46.28 53.69 4.38
C ALA A 459 47.33 54.17 5.38
N ASP A 460 47.79 53.30 6.29
CA ASP A 460 48.83 53.60 7.28
C ASP A 460 50.17 53.95 6.61
N ARG A 461 50.56 53.24 5.54
CA ARG A 461 51.75 53.62 4.74
C ARG A 461 51.59 55.00 4.11
N GLN A 462 50.44 55.30 3.50
CA GLN A 462 50.20 56.62 2.91
C GLN A 462 50.19 57.74 3.96
N GLU A 463 49.69 57.46 5.17
CA GLU A 463 49.67 58.42 6.27
C GLU A 463 51.08 58.65 6.84
N ARG A 464 51.89 57.60 7.00
CA ARG A 464 53.32 57.72 7.36
C ARG A 464 54.09 58.50 6.30
N GLU A 465 53.91 58.21 5.01
CA GLU A 465 54.53 58.97 3.93
C GLU A 465 54.09 60.44 3.91
N ARG A 466 52.83 60.74 4.25
CA ARG A 466 52.34 62.13 4.39
C ARG A 466 52.97 62.83 5.59
N GLN A 467 53.10 62.15 6.73
CA GLN A 467 53.75 62.67 7.92
C GLN A 467 55.24 62.92 7.67
N GLU A 468 55.95 62.00 7.03
CA GLU A 468 57.36 62.19 6.64
C GLU A 468 57.53 63.34 5.64
N ARG A 469 56.60 63.51 4.68
CA ARG A 469 56.59 64.68 3.78
C ARG A 469 56.28 65.98 4.52
N GLN A 470 55.44 65.96 5.54
CA GLN A 470 55.17 67.12 6.41
C GLN A 470 56.36 67.44 7.33
N GLU A 471 57.05 66.43 7.87
CA GLU A 471 58.27 66.60 8.66
C GLU A 471 59.44 67.10 7.81
N LYS A 472 59.60 66.60 6.58
CA LYS A 472 60.54 67.18 5.60
C LYS A 472 60.18 68.63 5.27
N ARG A 473 58.90 68.94 5.03
CA ARG A 473 58.44 70.33 4.84
C ARG A 473 58.66 71.22 6.07
N ARG A 474 58.56 70.68 7.29
CA ARG A 474 58.85 71.38 8.54
C ARG A 474 60.35 71.63 8.73
N LYS A 475 61.20 70.64 8.40
CA LYS A 475 62.66 70.79 8.37
C LYS A 475 63.12 71.77 7.30
N ASP A 476 62.48 71.77 6.13
CA ASP A 476 62.74 72.76 5.07
C ASP A 476 62.22 74.16 5.44
N SER A 477 61.25 74.28 6.36
CA SER A 477 60.73 75.59 6.81
C SER A 477 61.58 76.32 7.87
N THR A 478 62.71 75.75 8.29
CA THR A 478 63.69 76.42 9.19
C THR A 478 64.92 76.97 8.46
N LEU A 479 64.99 76.83 7.13
CA LEU A 479 65.94 77.56 6.28
C LEU A 479 65.13 78.49 5.35
N ALA A 480 65.42 79.78 5.49
CA ALA A 480 64.63 80.90 5.02
C ALA A 480 64.41 80.95 3.50
N GLY A 481 63.40 81.74 3.12
CA GLY A 481 63.59 82.70 2.02
C GLY A 481 62.64 82.53 0.84
N SER A 482 61.78 83.53 0.69
CA SER A 482 60.74 83.69 -0.31
C SER A 482 61.21 83.94 -1.76
N LEU A 483 60.25 83.74 -2.69
CA LEU A 483 60.05 84.40 -4.01
C LEU A 483 60.55 83.70 -5.27
N THR A 484 59.64 83.01 -5.96
CA THR A 484 59.13 83.22 -7.35
C THR A 484 58.37 81.94 -7.77
N LYS A 485 57.34 81.87 -8.63
CA LYS A 485 56.31 82.77 -9.16
C LYS A 485 55.44 81.88 -10.09
N MET A 486 54.13 81.78 -9.85
CA MET A 486 53.04 81.60 -10.82
C MET A 486 53.28 80.88 -12.17
N ALA A 487 52.71 79.67 -12.30
CA ALA A 487 51.89 79.15 -13.42
C ALA A 487 51.41 77.74 -12.99
N SER A 488 50.17 77.29 -13.05
CA SER A 488 49.02 77.65 -13.86
C SER A 488 47.75 77.14 -13.16
N THR A 489 46.73 77.99 -13.09
CA THR A 489 45.37 77.61 -12.71
C THR A 489 44.61 77.28 -13.99
N LYS A 490 44.35 75.99 -14.27
CA LYS A 490 43.23 75.55 -15.12
C LYS A 490 43.04 74.03 -15.01
N ALA A 491 41.76 73.63 -15.10
CA ALA A 491 41.25 72.25 -15.10
C ALA A 491 41.03 71.57 -13.72
N LYS A 492 40.22 72.22 -12.89
CA LYS A 492 39.23 71.51 -12.05
C LYS A 492 37.81 71.84 -12.56
N ARG A 493 37.36 71.07 -13.54
CA ARG A 493 35.94 70.78 -13.82
C ARG A 493 35.93 69.69 -14.89
N GLU A 494 35.12 68.67 -14.64
CA GLU A 494 34.94 67.44 -15.43
C GLU A 494 36.02 66.36 -15.19
N VAL A 495 35.71 65.40 -14.31
CA VAL A 495 35.69 63.93 -14.52
C VAL A 495 35.39 63.27 -13.14
N VAL A 496 34.23 63.56 -12.58
CA VAL A 496 33.67 62.83 -11.41
C VAL A 496 32.33 62.16 -11.74
N ASN A 497 31.81 62.30 -12.96
CA ASN A 497 30.59 61.61 -13.40
C ASN A 497 30.87 60.56 -14.51
N ALA A 498 31.77 59.61 -14.24
CA ALA A 498 31.99 58.46 -15.13
C ALA A 498 32.29 57.15 -14.37
N ILE A 499 31.67 56.94 -13.21
CA ILE A 499 31.52 55.62 -12.54
C ILE A 499 30.03 55.37 -12.22
N PHE A 500 29.14 55.68 -13.17
CA PHE A 500 27.73 55.27 -13.07
C PHE A 500 27.14 55.08 -14.47
N LYS A 501 27.54 53.99 -15.14
CA LYS A 501 26.82 53.23 -16.19
C LYS A 501 27.82 52.36 -16.99
N PHE A 502 28.31 51.29 -16.37
CA PHE A 502 28.88 50.14 -17.09
C PHE A 502 28.37 48.86 -16.43
N GLY A 503 27.05 48.70 -16.55
CA GLY A 503 26.29 47.59 -15.99
C GLY A 503 24.94 47.53 -16.67
N ARG A 504 24.95 47.13 -17.95
CA ARG A 504 23.89 46.42 -18.70
C ARG A 504 24.00 46.68 -20.20
N GLY A 505 24.00 45.59 -20.97
CA GLY A 505 23.65 45.58 -22.38
C GLY A 505 24.80 45.21 -23.28
N LEU A 506 24.95 43.91 -23.56
CA LEU A 506 25.33 43.31 -24.85
C LEU A 506 25.45 41.78 -24.68
N LEU A 507 24.29 41.13 -24.59
CA LEU A 507 24.12 39.69 -24.81
C LEU A 507 22.75 39.50 -25.48
N GLY A 508 22.70 39.87 -26.75
CA GLY A 508 21.54 39.69 -27.61
C GLY A 508 21.99 39.75 -29.06
N SER A 509 21.60 38.75 -29.84
CA SER A 509 21.86 38.54 -31.28
C SER A 509 23.05 37.64 -31.64
N LEU A 510 22.91 36.33 -31.37
CA LEU A 510 23.44 35.25 -32.22
C LEU A 510 22.46 34.08 -32.13
N LEU A 511 21.50 34.05 -33.06
CA LEU A 511 20.81 32.87 -33.63
C LEU A 511 19.80 33.43 -34.65
N LYS A 512 20.20 33.37 -35.92
CA LYS A 512 19.30 33.26 -37.06
C LYS A 512 19.43 31.83 -37.57
#